data_AF-A0A6B9TD34-F1
#
_entry.id   AF-A0A6B9TD34-F1
#
_cell.length_a   1.000
_cell.length_b   1.000
_cell.length_c   1.000
_cell.angle_alpha   90.00
_cell.angle_beta   90.00
_cell.angle_gamma   90.00
#
_symmetry.space_group_name_H-M   'P 1'
#
loop_
_entity.id
_entity.type
_entity.pdbx_description
1 polymer ?
#
loop_
_entity_poly.entity_id
_entity_poly.type
_entity_poly.pdbx_seq_one_letter_code
_entity_poly.pdbx_strand_id
1 'polypeptide(L)'
;MTDVKSKINIIGILGILGAILMIICVFLEWGSIEMALMGESGTYAFSGWDLYSDIAIFSIPLLDFSIPISELELTSYSYVPLVALICGIIGLIATILPVASSGSKNINRIFGIIALILAIVSIVLMVLYMTDLSYSGGYEGLATATVGASYGVYIGIVGAVLMILGGIGDVARKTE
;
A
#
# COMPACT_ATOMS: atom_id res chain seq x y z
N MET A 1 -41.76 -20.80 10.28
CA MET A 1 -40.30 -20.62 10.22
C MET A 1 -40.03 -19.40 9.37
N THR A 2 -39.75 -18.25 9.98
CA THR A 2 -39.43 -17.01 9.27
C THR A 2 -37.99 -17.10 8.78
N ASP A 3 -37.86 -17.06 7.47
CA ASP A 3 -36.60 -17.09 6.72
C ASP A 3 -35.79 -15.83 7.07
N VAL A 4 -34.92 -15.92 8.09
CA VAL A 4 -33.96 -14.87 8.41
C VAL A 4 -32.83 -14.97 7.39
N LYS A 5 -33.09 -14.49 6.17
CA LYS A 5 -32.00 -14.12 5.26
C LYS A 5 -31.35 -12.87 5.83
N SER A 6 -30.29 -13.05 6.64
CA SER A 6 -29.42 -11.93 6.96
C SER A 6 -28.92 -11.36 5.62
N LYS A 7 -29.35 -10.14 5.28
CA LYS A 7 -28.82 -9.43 4.11
C LYS A 7 -27.38 -9.05 4.44
N ILE A 8 -26.45 -9.95 4.13
CA ILE A 8 -25.01 -9.69 4.28
C ILE A 8 -24.69 -8.41 3.49
N ASN A 9 -24.13 -7.42 4.16
CA ASN A 9 -23.70 -6.18 3.52
C ASN A 9 -22.37 -6.42 2.78
N ILE A 10 -22.45 -7.02 1.59
CA ILE A 10 -21.28 -7.37 0.77
C ILE A 10 -20.39 -6.14 0.53
N ILE A 11 -20.98 -4.95 0.36
CA ILE A 11 -20.22 -3.72 0.08
C ILE A 11 -19.39 -3.27 1.29
N GLY A 12 -19.96 -3.35 2.51
CA GLY A 12 -19.20 -3.05 3.73
C GLY A 12 -18.05 -4.03 3.97
N ILE A 13 -18.26 -5.32 3.63
CA ILE A 13 -17.21 -6.34 3.72
C ILE A 13 -16.08 -6.05 2.74
N LEU A 14 -16.39 -5.62 1.51
CA LEU A 14 -15.37 -5.21 0.53
C LEU A 14 -14.53 -4.02 1.05
N GLY A 15 -15.17 -3.06 1.72
CA GLY A 15 -14.46 -1.93 2.35
C GLY A 15 -13.46 -2.39 3.42
N ILE A 16 -13.88 -3.31 4.29
CA ILE A 16 -13.03 -3.92 5.33
C ILE A 16 -11.87 -4.70 4.71
N LEU A 17 -12.14 -5.53 3.69
CA LEU A 17 -11.10 -6.26 2.97
C LEU A 17 -10.10 -5.30 2.32
N GLY A 18 -10.57 -4.21 1.72
CA GLY A 18 -9.72 -3.19 1.13
C GLY A 18 -8.78 -2.55 2.15
N ALA A 19 -9.32 -2.17 3.31
CA ALA A 19 -8.53 -1.61 4.41
C ALA A 19 -7.48 -2.61 4.94
N ILE A 20 -7.83 -3.89 5.07
CA ILE A 20 -6.90 -4.95 5.48
C ILE A 20 -5.78 -5.11 4.45
N LEU A 21 -6.09 -5.12 3.16
CA LEU A 21 -5.08 -5.22 2.10
C LEU A 21 -4.10 -4.03 2.13
N MET A 22 -4.59 -2.83 2.42
CA MET A 22 -3.73 -1.64 2.61
C MET A 22 -2.81 -1.74 3.84
N ILE A 23 -3.21 -2.48 4.88
CA ILE A 23 -2.36 -2.71 6.05
C ILE A 23 -1.29 -3.76 5.72
N ILE A 24 -1.72 -4.88 5.14
CA ILE A 24 -0.83 -6.01 4.85
C ILE A 24 0.20 -5.64 3.79
N CYS A 25 -0.17 -4.81 2.81
CA CYS A 25 0.72 -4.50 1.70
C CYS A 25 2.05 -3.89 2.16
N VAL A 26 2.09 -3.18 3.29
CA VAL A 26 3.32 -2.56 3.85
C VAL A 26 4.40 -3.58 4.18
N PHE A 27 4.01 -4.81 4.54
CA PHE A 27 4.93 -5.89 4.87
C PHE A 27 5.29 -6.77 3.67
N LEU A 28 4.73 -6.47 2.49
CA LEU A 28 5.05 -7.14 1.24
C LEU A 28 6.17 -6.38 0.52
N GLU A 29 6.70 -6.95 -0.55
CA GLU A 29 7.74 -6.31 -1.36
C GLU A 29 7.21 -5.08 -2.10
N TRP A 30 7.74 -3.90 -1.81
CA TRP A 30 7.35 -2.64 -2.46
C TRP A 30 8.23 -2.28 -3.65
N GLY A 31 9.48 -2.72 -3.64
CA GLY A 31 10.34 -2.62 -4.80
C GLY A 31 11.45 -3.64 -4.80
N SER A 32 12.06 -3.78 -5.97
CA SER A 32 13.21 -4.62 -6.20
C SER A 32 14.32 -3.82 -6.88
N ILE A 33 15.55 -4.21 -6.56
CA ILE A 33 16.77 -3.68 -7.12
C ILE A 33 17.49 -4.85 -7.77
N GLU A 34 17.58 -4.82 -9.09
CA GLU A 34 18.41 -5.73 -9.86
C GLU A 34 19.74 -5.05 -10.15
N MET A 35 20.82 -5.65 -9.65
CA MET A 35 22.16 -5.10 -9.77
C MET A 35 23.07 -6.13 -10.42
N ALA A 36 23.91 -5.69 -11.36
CA ALA A 36 25.04 -6.48 -11.82
C ALA A 36 26.31 -5.64 -11.67
N LEU A 37 27.37 -6.23 -11.12
CA LEU A 37 28.67 -5.61 -10.96
C LEU A 37 29.76 -6.63 -11.31
N MET A 38 30.63 -6.31 -12.27
CA MET A 38 31.78 -7.15 -12.64
C MET A 38 31.43 -8.62 -12.95
N GLY A 39 30.27 -8.87 -13.54
CA GLY A 39 29.80 -10.22 -13.93
C GLY A 39 29.01 -10.97 -12.87
N GLU A 40 28.94 -10.46 -11.63
CA GLU A 40 28.04 -10.96 -10.58
C GLU A 40 26.72 -10.20 -10.63
N SER A 41 25.60 -10.89 -10.51
CA SER A 41 24.26 -10.27 -10.50
C SER A 41 23.44 -10.72 -9.29
N GLY A 42 22.70 -9.80 -8.69
CA GLY A 42 21.79 -10.06 -7.58
C GLY A 42 20.50 -9.28 -7.72
N THR A 43 19.40 -9.87 -7.25
CA THR A 43 18.11 -9.21 -7.08
C THR A 43 17.84 -9.05 -5.59
N TYR A 44 17.60 -7.82 -5.16
CA TYR A 44 17.31 -7.47 -3.78
C TYR A 44 15.93 -6.86 -3.69
N ALA A 45 15.07 -7.51 -2.93
CA ALA A 45 13.70 -7.09 -2.67
C ALA A 45 13.65 -6.34 -1.33
N PHE A 46 12.88 -5.26 -1.26
CA PHE A 46 12.62 -4.55 -0.01
C PHE A 46 11.12 -4.37 0.21
N SER A 47 10.69 -4.53 1.46
CA SER A 47 9.32 -4.26 1.86
C SER A 47 9.09 -2.77 2.15
N GLY A 48 7.82 -2.39 2.26
CA GLY A 48 7.44 -1.04 2.66
C GLY A 48 7.89 -0.71 4.08
N TRP A 49 7.99 -1.72 4.94
CA TRP A 49 8.55 -1.59 6.29
C TRP A 49 10.07 -1.43 6.27
N ASP A 50 10.78 -2.14 5.39
CA ASP A 50 12.24 -2.03 5.26
C ASP A 50 12.63 -0.62 4.83
N LEU A 51 11.87 -0.04 3.90
CA LEU A 51 12.03 1.33 3.41
C LEU A 51 11.94 2.38 4.54
N TYR A 52 11.17 2.11 5.59
CA TYR A 52 11.04 2.98 6.77
C TYR A 52 12.05 2.66 7.87
N SER A 53 12.37 1.37 8.08
CA SER A 53 13.24 0.91 9.16
C SER A 53 14.74 1.00 8.85
N ASP A 54 15.08 1.50 7.66
CA ASP A 54 16.45 1.78 7.20
C ASP A 54 17.40 0.57 7.32
N ILE A 55 16.90 -0.60 6.92
CA ILE A 55 17.67 -1.84 6.97
C ILE A 55 18.68 -1.84 5.83
N ALA A 56 19.93 -2.26 6.10
CA ALA A 56 20.90 -2.49 5.04
C ALA A 56 20.43 -3.62 4.10
N ILE A 57 20.07 -3.26 2.86
CA ILE A 57 19.55 -4.19 1.84
C ILE A 57 20.60 -4.58 0.80
N PHE A 58 21.70 -3.85 0.74
CA PHE A 58 22.81 -4.16 -0.15
C PHE A 58 24.02 -4.57 0.67
N SER A 59 24.50 -5.79 0.45
CA SER A 59 25.79 -6.25 0.97
C SER A 59 26.50 -7.01 -0.15
N ILE A 60 27.71 -6.56 -0.51
CA ILE A 60 28.63 -7.33 -1.34
C ILE A 60 29.66 -7.96 -0.40
N PRO A 61 29.56 -9.27 -0.10
CA PRO A 61 30.47 -9.93 0.83
C PRO A 61 31.94 -9.87 0.39
N LEU A 62 32.17 -9.83 -0.93
CA LEU A 62 33.52 -9.78 -1.51
C LEU A 62 34.23 -8.43 -1.30
N LEU A 63 33.49 -7.36 -1.03
CA LEU A 63 34.01 -5.99 -0.88
C LEU A 63 33.79 -5.40 0.52
N ASP A 64 33.23 -6.18 1.46
CA ASP A 64 32.79 -5.71 2.81
C ASP A 64 32.01 -4.39 2.73
N PHE A 65 31.19 -4.26 1.70
CA PHE A 65 30.50 -3.03 1.36
C PHE A 65 29.00 -3.24 1.60
N SER A 66 28.42 -2.42 2.46
CA SER A 66 27.00 -2.46 2.81
C SER A 66 26.44 -1.05 2.75
N ILE A 67 25.33 -0.85 2.04
CA ILE A 67 24.66 0.46 1.95
C ILE A 67 23.25 0.37 2.54
N PRO A 68 22.89 1.21 3.52
CA PRO A 68 21.51 1.34 4.00
C PRO A 68 20.59 1.95 2.93
N ILE A 69 19.28 1.68 3.01
CA ILE A 69 18.30 2.20 2.04
C ILE A 69 18.29 3.73 2.03
N SER A 70 18.44 4.35 3.19
CA SER A 70 18.42 5.81 3.35
C SER A 70 19.48 6.51 2.51
N GLU A 71 20.62 5.85 2.26
CA GLU A 71 21.72 6.40 1.46
C GLU A 71 21.54 6.19 -0.05
N LEU A 72 20.62 5.31 -0.48
CA LEU A 72 20.38 5.07 -1.92
C LEU A 72 19.46 6.12 -2.57
N GLU A 73 18.84 7.02 -1.79
CA GLU A 73 17.89 8.06 -2.27
C GLU A 73 16.91 7.53 -3.34
N LEU A 74 16.40 6.30 -3.17
CA LEU A 74 15.65 5.57 -4.21
C LEU A 74 14.42 6.32 -4.74
N THR A 75 13.79 7.12 -3.87
CA THR A 75 12.60 7.90 -4.22
C THR A 75 12.35 8.98 -3.17
N SER A 76 11.76 10.09 -3.62
CA SER A 76 11.22 11.15 -2.75
C SER A 76 9.96 10.70 -1.99
N TYR A 77 9.41 9.53 -2.31
CA TYR A 77 8.14 9.00 -1.78
C TYR A 77 8.35 7.82 -0.82
N SER A 78 9.49 7.75 -0.13
CA SER A 78 9.81 6.66 0.81
C SER A 78 8.82 6.52 1.99
N TYR A 79 8.07 7.58 2.30
CA TYR A 79 7.05 7.59 3.35
C TYR A 79 5.70 6.97 2.93
N VAL A 80 5.49 6.69 1.63
CA VAL A 80 4.20 6.22 1.09
C VAL A 80 3.71 4.91 1.68
N PRO A 81 4.55 3.88 1.92
CA PRO A 81 4.09 2.67 2.63
C PRO A 81 3.50 2.99 4.00
N LEU A 82 4.12 3.89 4.76
CA LEU A 82 3.63 4.28 6.08
C LEU A 82 2.29 5.05 5.98
N VAL A 83 2.13 5.91 4.98
CA VAL A 83 0.85 6.58 4.72
C VAL A 83 -0.24 5.57 4.34
N ALA A 84 0.10 4.55 3.55
CA ALA A 84 -0.81 3.46 3.20
C ALA A 84 -1.27 2.69 4.44
N LEU A 85 -0.35 2.40 5.37
CA LEU A 85 -0.67 1.76 6.66
C LEU A 85 -1.66 2.60 7.47
N ILE A 86 -1.36 3.90 7.65
CA ILE A 86 -2.22 4.82 8.42
C ILE A 86 -3.60 4.93 7.76
N CYS A 87 -3.65 5.12 6.45
CA CYS A 87 -4.91 5.16 5.70
C CYS A 87 -5.69 3.86 5.81
N GLY A 88 -5.01 2.71 5.82
CA GLY A 88 -5.62 1.40 6.00
C GLY A 88 -6.21 1.23 7.41
N ILE A 89 -5.49 1.65 8.46
CA ILE A 89 -5.98 1.58 9.85
C ILE A 89 -7.18 2.52 10.05
N ILE A 90 -7.09 3.78 9.63
CA ILE A 90 -8.20 4.74 9.78
C ILE A 90 -9.39 4.31 8.90
N GLY A 91 -9.12 3.83 7.69
CA GLY A 91 -10.13 3.29 6.78
C GLY A 91 -10.84 2.06 7.34
N LEU A 92 -10.12 1.18 8.04
CA LEU A 92 -10.69 0.03 8.74
C LEU A 92 -11.67 0.48 9.83
N ILE A 93 -11.27 1.45 10.65
CA ILE A 93 -12.14 2.02 11.69
C ILE A 93 -13.38 2.66 11.04
N ALA A 94 -13.18 3.44 9.98
CA ALA A 94 -14.25 4.13 9.26
C ALA A 94 -15.24 3.18 8.59
N THR A 95 -14.81 1.99 8.14
CA THR A 95 -15.67 0.99 7.49
C THR A 95 -16.30 0.02 8.48
N ILE A 96 -15.68 -0.25 9.64
CA ILE A 96 -16.26 -1.10 10.69
C ILE A 96 -17.35 -0.37 11.47
N LEU A 97 -17.18 0.90 11.82
CA LEU A 97 -18.12 1.63 12.68
C LEU A 97 -19.56 1.68 12.14
N PRO A 98 -19.80 1.93 10.84
CA PRO A 98 -21.14 1.87 10.24
C PRO A 98 -21.77 0.47 10.24
N VAL A 99 -20.95 -0.58 10.29
CA VAL A 99 -21.40 -1.99 10.33
C VAL A 99 -21.70 -2.42 11.77
N ALA A 100 -20.89 -1.98 12.73
CA ALA A 100 -20.99 -2.38 14.14
C ALA A 100 -21.95 -1.51 14.96
N SER A 101 -22.13 -0.25 14.59
CA SER A 101 -23.02 0.68 15.30
C SER A 101 -24.22 1.04 14.42
N SER A 102 -25.43 0.95 14.99
CA SER A 102 -26.64 1.56 14.42
C SER A 102 -26.61 3.08 14.56
N GLY A 103 -25.45 3.69 14.29
CA GLY A 103 -25.20 5.11 14.43
C GLY A 103 -26.11 5.95 13.54
N SER A 104 -26.26 7.21 13.89
CA SER A 104 -27.02 8.18 13.09
C SER A 104 -26.53 8.16 11.63
N LYS A 105 -27.46 8.17 10.68
CA LYS A 105 -27.19 8.13 9.23
C LYS A 105 -26.14 9.16 8.78
N ASN A 106 -26.12 10.34 9.40
CA ASN A 106 -25.16 11.39 9.09
C ASN A 106 -23.73 10.98 9.47
N ILE A 107 -23.55 10.24 10.56
CA ILE A 107 -22.26 9.76 11.05
C ILE A 107 -21.70 8.70 10.09
N ASN A 108 -22.52 7.75 9.63
CA ASN A 108 -22.10 6.72 8.68
C ASN A 108 -21.67 7.34 7.33
N ARG A 109 -22.39 8.38 6.88
CA ARG A 109 -22.01 9.12 5.67
C ARG A 109 -20.67 9.85 5.83
N ILE A 110 -20.40 10.44 7.00
CA ILE A 110 -19.12 11.11 7.27
C ILE A 110 -17.97 10.09 7.23
N PHE A 111 -18.12 8.94 7.89
CA PHE A 111 -17.10 7.88 7.86
C PHE A 111 -16.85 7.34 6.45
N GLY A 112 -17.91 7.14 5.65
CA GLY A 112 -17.77 6.76 4.25
C GLY A 112 -17.01 7.79 3.40
N ILE A 113 -17.25 9.09 3.63
CA ILE A 113 -16.49 10.17 2.96
C ILE A 113 -15.02 10.16 3.38
N ILE A 114 -14.73 9.97 4.68
CA ILE A 114 -13.35 9.90 5.19
C ILE A 114 -12.61 8.73 4.54
N ALA A 115 -13.21 7.54 4.52
CA ALA A 115 -12.62 6.36 3.88
C ALA A 115 -12.34 6.62 2.38
N LEU A 116 -13.25 7.30 1.69
CA LEU A 116 -13.10 7.63 0.27
C LEU A 116 -11.94 8.60 0.03
N ILE A 117 -11.80 9.65 0.84
CA ILE A 117 -10.68 10.60 0.75
C ILE A 117 -9.35 9.88 1.00
N LEU A 118 -9.26 9.08 2.07
CA LEU A 118 -8.04 8.34 2.42
C LEU A 118 -7.62 7.37 1.31
N ALA A 119 -8.58 6.67 0.71
CA ALA A 119 -8.30 5.76 -0.39
C ALA A 119 -7.73 6.49 -1.62
N ILE A 120 -8.35 7.62 -2.00
CA ILE A 120 -7.88 8.43 -3.14
C ILE A 120 -6.47 8.95 -2.89
N VAL A 121 -6.22 9.52 -1.70
CA VAL A 121 -4.89 10.03 -1.33
C VAL A 121 -3.85 8.91 -1.41
N SER A 122 -4.17 7.73 -0.87
CA SER A 122 -3.26 6.59 -0.91
C SER A 122 -2.95 6.13 -2.33
N ILE A 123 -3.95 6.10 -3.24
CA ILE A 123 -3.74 5.74 -4.65
C ILE A 123 -2.81 6.75 -5.31
N VAL A 124 -3.07 8.04 -5.15
CA VAL A 124 -2.26 9.09 -5.77
C VAL A 124 -0.80 8.97 -5.32
N LEU A 125 -0.56 8.77 -4.02
CA LEU A 125 0.78 8.61 -3.49
C LEU A 125 1.48 7.33 -3.98
N MET A 126 0.78 6.19 -4.04
CA MET A 126 1.34 4.95 -4.59
C MET A 126 1.69 5.08 -6.07
N VAL A 127 0.88 5.78 -6.86
CA VAL A 127 1.19 6.04 -8.28
C VAL A 127 2.43 6.92 -8.41
N LEU A 128 2.52 8.01 -7.64
CA LEU A 128 3.70 8.89 -7.63
C LEU A 128 4.98 8.14 -7.22
N TYR A 129 4.86 7.28 -6.20
CA TYR A 129 5.95 6.39 -5.79
C TYR A 129 6.44 5.50 -6.93
N MET A 130 5.53 4.83 -7.66
CA MET A 130 5.92 3.97 -8.78
C MET A 130 6.62 4.74 -9.90
N THR A 131 6.14 5.94 -10.21
CA THR A 131 6.74 6.76 -11.26
C THR A 131 8.13 7.27 -10.90
N ASP A 132 8.38 7.52 -9.62
CA ASP A 132 9.65 8.07 -9.13
C ASP A 132 10.70 6.98 -8.87
N LEU A 133 10.26 5.80 -8.41
CA LEU A 133 11.15 4.65 -8.13
C LEU A 133 11.73 4.02 -9.42
N SER A 134 11.15 4.30 -10.58
CA SER A 134 11.55 3.68 -11.84
C SER A 134 12.89 4.22 -12.33
N TYR A 135 13.96 3.48 -12.04
CA TYR A 135 15.32 3.80 -12.50
C TYR A 135 15.91 2.64 -13.29
N SER A 136 16.58 2.95 -14.40
CA SER A 136 17.43 1.99 -15.10
C SER A 136 18.66 2.73 -15.63
N GLY A 137 19.83 2.31 -15.19
CA GLY A 137 21.09 2.95 -15.54
C GLY A 137 22.28 2.06 -15.26
N GLY A 138 23.43 2.41 -15.82
CA GLY A 138 24.64 1.61 -15.66
C GLY A 138 25.85 2.21 -16.34
N TYR A 139 27.02 1.71 -15.97
CA TYR A 139 28.30 2.02 -16.60
C TYR A 139 28.67 0.86 -17.53
N GLU A 140 28.66 1.13 -18.84
CA GLU A 140 29.05 0.27 -19.98
C GLU A 140 29.56 -1.15 -19.63
N GLY A 141 28.64 -2.05 -19.25
CA GLY A 141 28.93 -3.47 -19.00
C GLY A 141 29.72 -3.79 -17.71
N LEU A 142 30.10 -2.79 -16.92
CA LEU A 142 30.77 -2.97 -15.62
C LEU A 142 29.79 -2.96 -14.46
N ALA A 143 28.75 -2.12 -14.54
CA ALA A 143 27.71 -2.00 -13.53
C ALA A 143 26.36 -1.72 -14.18
N THR A 144 25.31 -2.43 -13.80
CA THR A 144 23.91 -2.09 -14.15
C THR A 144 23.07 -2.11 -12.89
N ALA A 145 22.17 -1.14 -12.75
CA ALA A 145 21.18 -1.08 -11.69
C ALA A 145 19.80 -0.77 -12.30
N THR A 146 18.85 -1.63 -12.02
CA THR A 146 17.44 -1.44 -12.37
C THR A 146 16.63 -1.49 -11.09
N VAL A 147 15.82 -0.46 -10.85
CA VAL A 147 14.92 -0.35 -9.70
C VAL A 147 13.49 -0.30 -10.21
N GLY A 148 12.63 -1.11 -9.62
CA GLY A 148 11.23 -1.22 -10.02
C GLY A 148 10.28 -1.40 -8.85
N ALA A 149 9.02 -1.03 -9.06
CA ALA A 149 7.94 -1.27 -8.11
C ALA A 149 7.50 -2.74 -8.14
N SER A 150 7.29 -3.31 -6.95
CA SER A 150 6.91 -4.72 -6.75
C SER A 150 5.45 -4.88 -6.31
N TYR A 151 5.02 -6.12 -6.14
CA TYR A 151 3.61 -6.52 -5.95
C TYR A 151 2.93 -5.88 -4.73
N GLY A 152 3.67 -5.48 -3.70
CA GLY A 152 3.15 -4.79 -2.51
C GLY A 152 2.44 -3.47 -2.88
N VAL A 153 2.99 -2.68 -3.81
CA VAL A 153 2.37 -1.43 -4.25
C VAL A 153 1.01 -1.72 -4.91
N TYR A 154 0.98 -2.69 -5.82
CA TYR A 154 -0.23 -3.06 -6.54
C TYR A 154 -1.33 -3.61 -5.61
N ILE A 155 -0.96 -4.41 -4.61
CA ILE A 155 -1.90 -4.90 -3.59
C ILE A 155 -2.46 -3.72 -2.78
N GLY A 156 -1.64 -2.73 -2.44
CA GLY A 156 -2.08 -1.50 -1.79
C GLY A 156 -3.11 -0.74 -2.62
N ILE A 157 -2.87 -0.59 -3.93
CA ILE A 157 -3.81 0.06 -4.87
C ILE A 157 -5.13 -0.71 -4.93
N VAL A 158 -5.09 -2.04 -5.05
CA VAL A 158 -6.29 -2.89 -5.03
C VAL A 158 -7.06 -2.71 -3.72
N GLY A 159 -6.35 -2.68 -2.59
CA GLY A 159 -6.93 -2.42 -1.28
C GLY A 159 -7.66 -1.07 -1.23
N ALA A 160 -7.01 -0.01 -1.72
CA ALA A 160 -7.61 1.31 -1.77
C ALA A 160 -8.85 1.37 -2.69
N VAL A 161 -8.83 0.71 -3.85
CA VAL A 161 -10.00 0.62 -4.75
C VAL A 161 -11.18 -0.09 -4.06
N LEU A 162 -10.92 -1.20 -3.36
CA LEU A 162 -11.96 -1.90 -2.59
C LEU A 162 -12.51 -1.03 -1.45
N MET A 163 -11.65 -0.24 -0.81
CA MET A 163 -12.06 0.72 0.21
C MET A 163 -12.95 1.84 -0.36
N ILE A 164 -12.69 2.31 -1.59
CA ILE A 164 -13.57 3.26 -2.30
C ILE A 164 -14.96 2.64 -2.49
N LEU A 165 -15.04 1.38 -2.93
CA LEU A 165 -16.32 0.69 -3.10
C LEU A 165 -17.09 0.60 -1.78
N GLY A 166 -16.40 0.28 -0.68
CA GLY A 166 -16.96 0.28 0.67
C GLY A 166 -17.50 1.66 1.08
N GLY A 167 -16.68 2.70 0.93
CA GLY A 167 -17.05 4.09 1.26
C GLY A 167 -18.24 4.60 0.44
N ILE A 168 -18.28 4.29 -0.87
CA ILE A 168 -19.44 4.60 -1.72
C ILE A 168 -20.68 3.88 -1.20
N GLY A 169 -20.58 2.61 -0.80
CA GLY A 169 -21.68 1.87 -0.21
C GLY A 169 -22.28 2.54 1.03
N ASP A 170 -21.42 3.03 1.92
CA ASP A 170 -21.85 3.70 3.15
C ASP A 170 -22.46 5.09 2.85
N VAL A 171 -21.98 5.80 1.83
CA VAL A 171 -22.54 7.08 1.39
C VAL A 171 -23.86 6.92 0.64
N ALA A 172 -23.97 5.88 -0.19
CA ALA A 172 -25.07 5.63 -1.12
C ALA A 172 -26.24 4.85 -0.51
N ARG A 173 -26.05 4.20 0.66
CA ARG A 173 -27.12 3.54 1.40
C ARG A 173 -28.29 4.52 1.60
N LYS A 174 -29.35 4.31 0.82
CA LYS A 174 -30.60 5.05 0.94
C LYS A 174 -31.21 4.70 2.29
N THR A 175 -31.75 5.76 2.92
CA THR A 175 -32.70 5.73 4.02
C THR A 175 -33.65 4.55 3.86
N GLU A 176 -33.49 3.53 4.70
CA GLU A 176 -34.62 2.73 5.17
C GLU A 176 -34.95 3.26 6.57
#